data_AF-A0AAU0UT31-F1
#
_entry.id   AF-A0AAU0UT31-F1
#
_cell.length_a   1.000
_cell.length_b   1.000
_cell.length_c   1.000
_cell.angle_alpha   90.00
_cell.angle_beta   90.00
_cell.angle_gamma   90.00
#
_symmetry.space_group_name_H-M   'P 1'
#
loop_
_entity.id
_entity.type
_entity.pdbx_description
1 polymer ?
#
loop_
_entity_poly.entity_id
_entity_poly.type
_entity_poly.pdbx_seq_one_letter_code
_entity_poly.pdbx_strand_id
1 'polypeptide(L)'
;MPEFREYIEEILNNVSCPKEEKEDLKAELFDHLMLLKEEYLKKGYDEKEAVDLAIKDFGNKDFLKEELKDAVHPLTRTIKILVNISFGLYSLVVIQILINPIIAANTILSKIKGIDPTLHGGRRTITLGISEYPPFNLVPFRTIYDFIIRYNHMNFDIWFYNLFGNIILFLPLGFMLPLISGKLGDMKLRTVVKISALASLTIEILQLVAFVGIFDVDDIILNLLGAVLGYYMFKLAAKGVNVLKQSFKETSI
;
A
#
# COMPACT_ATOMS: atom_id res chain seq x y z
N MET A 1 -14.72 15.93 -35.43
CA MET A 1 -13.92 15.07 -36.31
C MET A 1 -13.86 13.67 -35.74
N PRO A 2 -14.68 12.74 -36.24
CA PRO A 2 -14.66 11.34 -35.84
C PRO A 2 -13.33 10.65 -36.18
N GLU A 3 -12.64 11.05 -37.25
CA GLU A 3 -11.40 10.44 -37.72
C GLU A 3 -10.27 10.52 -36.66
N PHE A 4 -10.07 11.69 -36.06
CA PHE A 4 -9.10 11.87 -34.98
C PHE A 4 -9.47 11.09 -33.72
N ARG A 5 -10.76 11.04 -33.37
CA ARG A 5 -11.22 10.30 -32.19
C ARG A 5 -10.97 8.80 -32.36
N GLU A 6 -11.24 8.26 -33.54
CA GLU A 6 -11.01 6.86 -33.86
C GLU A 6 -9.52 6.51 -33.82
N TYR A 7 -8.67 7.36 -34.43
CA TYR A 7 -7.22 7.21 -34.39
C TYR A 7 -6.65 7.22 -32.95
N ILE A 8 -7.09 8.17 -32.12
CA ILE A 8 -6.65 8.28 -30.72
C ILE A 8 -7.12 7.07 -29.90
N GLU A 9 -8.38 6.65 -30.04
CA GLU A 9 -8.91 5.48 -29.31
C GLU A 9 -8.13 4.22 -29.67
N GLU A 10 -7.72 4.07 -30.94
CA GLU A 10 -6.94 2.93 -31.40
C GLU A 10 -5.52 2.91 -30.79
N ILE A 11 -4.86 4.07 -30.67
CA ILE A 11 -3.55 4.19 -30.02
C ILE A 11 -3.68 3.92 -28.52
N LEU A 12 -4.71 4.47 -27.87
CA LEU A 12 -4.87 4.40 -26.42
C LEU A 12 -5.55 3.12 -25.93
N ASN A 13 -6.12 2.29 -26.82
CA ASN A 13 -6.82 1.07 -26.41
C ASN A 13 -5.93 0.08 -25.65
N ASN A 14 -4.64 0.05 -25.96
CA ASN A 14 -3.66 -0.84 -25.32
C ASN A 14 -2.75 -0.13 -24.30
N VAL A 15 -2.93 1.18 -24.07
CA VAL A 15 -2.19 1.92 -23.05
C VAL A 15 -2.90 1.75 -21.70
N SER A 16 -2.27 1.01 -20.80
CA SER A 16 -2.82 0.75 -19.46
C SER A 16 -2.58 1.93 -18.51
N CYS A 17 -3.38 2.98 -18.64
CA CYS A 17 -3.39 4.12 -17.71
C CYS A 17 -4.72 4.22 -16.91
N PRO A 18 -4.74 4.92 -15.76
CA PRO A 18 -5.96 5.32 -15.06
C PRO A 18 -6.93 6.03 -16.01
N LYS A 19 -8.25 5.86 -15.80
CA LYS A 19 -9.27 6.47 -16.67
C LYS A 19 -9.13 7.99 -16.82
N GLU A 20 -8.80 8.68 -15.73
CA GLU A 20 -8.62 10.14 -15.70
C GLU A 20 -7.42 10.56 -16.57
N GLU A 21 -6.27 9.89 -16.42
CA GLU A 21 -5.09 10.13 -17.26
C GLU A 21 -5.33 9.79 -18.73
N LYS A 22 -6.16 8.76 -19.00
CA LYS A 22 -6.54 8.40 -20.37
C LYS A 22 -7.35 9.51 -21.05
N GLU A 23 -8.28 10.13 -20.34
CA GLU A 23 -9.10 11.22 -20.89
C GLU A 23 -8.30 12.51 -21.07
N ASP A 24 -7.40 12.83 -20.13
CA ASP A 24 -6.46 13.95 -20.29
C ASP A 24 -5.57 13.79 -21.51
N LEU A 25 -5.00 12.59 -21.67
CA LEU A 25 -4.14 12.25 -22.81
C LEU A 25 -4.93 12.30 -24.13
N LYS A 26 -6.20 11.86 -24.14
CA LYS A 26 -7.07 12.00 -25.32
C LYS A 26 -7.23 13.46 -25.73
N ALA A 27 -7.45 14.36 -24.76
CA ALA A 27 -7.62 15.77 -25.03
C ALA A 27 -6.35 16.38 -25.64
N GLU A 28 -5.19 16.14 -25.03
CA GLU A 28 -3.90 16.66 -25.53
C GLU A 28 -3.57 16.16 -26.95
N LEU A 29 -3.73 14.86 -27.20
CA LEU A 29 -3.49 14.28 -28.53
C LEU A 29 -4.47 14.86 -29.58
N PHE A 30 -5.72 15.09 -29.18
CA PHE A 30 -6.73 15.69 -30.04
C PHE A 30 -6.38 17.13 -30.40
N ASP A 31 -5.94 17.92 -29.42
CA ASP A 31 -5.53 19.32 -29.64
C ASP A 31 -4.34 19.42 -30.59
N HIS A 32 -3.35 18.54 -30.46
CA HIS A 32 -2.21 18.49 -31.39
C HIS A 32 -2.63 18.14 -32.82
N LEU A 33 -3.52 17.16 -33.01
CA LEU A 33 -4.03 16.80 -34.33
C LEU A 33 -4.83 17.94 -34.97
N MET A 34 -5.60 18.67 -34.16
CA MET A 34 -6.31 19.87 -34.61
C MET A 34 -5.34 20.97 -35.05
N LEU A 35 -4.24 21.20 -34.31
CA LEU A 35 -3.20 22.17 -34.70
C LEU A 35 -2.52 21.79 -36.02
N LEU A 36 -2.16 20.52 -36.21
CA LEU A 36 -1.57 20.05 -37.48
C LEU A 36 -2.55 20.22 -38.65
N LYS A 37 -3.81 19.88 -38.46
CA LYS A 37 -4.86 20.10 -39.46
C LYS A 37 -4.96 21.57 -39.85
N GLU A 38 -4.98 22.48 -38.87
CA GLU A 38 -5.01 23.92 -39.15
C GLU A 38 -3.79 24.38 -39.95
N GLU A 39 -2.62 23.81 -39.69
CA GLU A 39 -1.41 24.11 -40.45
C GLU A 39 -1.55 23.69 -41.93
N TYR A 40 -2.11 22.51 -42.21
CA TYR A 40 -2.37 22.08 -43.59
C TYR A 40 -3.48 22.88 -44.27
N LEU A 41 -4.54 23.24 -43.56
CA LEU A 41 -5.56 24.16 -44.09
C LEU A 41 -4.94 25.51 -44.49
N LYS A 42 -4.02 26.05 -43.68
CA LYS A 42 -3.28 27.28 -44.01
C LYS A 42 -2.36 27.13 -45.21
N LYS A 43 -1.85 25.92 -45.47
CA LYS A 43 -1.07 25.59 -46.67
C LYS A 43 -1.93 25.40 -47.93
N GLY A 44 -3.25 25.49 -47.80
CA GLY A 44 -4.20 25.44 -48.93
C GLY A 44 -4.69 24.04 -49.29
N TYR A 45 -4.45 23.04 -48.43
CA TYR A 45 -5.02 21.70 -48.61
C TYR A 45 -6.52 21.70 -48.32
N ASP A 46 -7.25 20.79 -48.95
CA ASP A 46 -8.65 20.58 -48.60
C ASP A 46 -8.79 19.97 -47.20
N GLU A 47 -9.99 20.06 -46.62
CA GLU A 47 -10.20 19.61 -45.24
C GLU A 47 -9.94 18.12 -45.03
N LYS A 48 -10.18 17.29 -46.05
CA LYS A 48 -10.02 15.85 -45.98
C LYS A 48 -8.55 15.46 -46.11
N GLU A 49 -7.85 16.06 -47.06
CA GLU A 49 -6.41 15.95 -47.25
C GLU A 49 -5.64 16.45 -46.01
N ALA A 50 -6.07 17.56 -45.40
CA ALA A 50 -5.46 18.10 -44.19
C ALA A 50 -5.57 17.13 -42.99
N VAL A 51 -6.70 16.41 -42.87
CA VAL A 51 -6.89 15.39 -41.82
C VAL A 51 -5.98 14.19 -42.05
N ASP A 52 -5.93 13.68 -43.28
CA ASP A 52 -5.10 12.53 -43.63
C ASP A 52 -3.60 12.85 -43.45
N LEU A 53 -3.18 14.06 -43.83
CA LEU A 53 -1.81 14.55 -43.63
C LEU A 53 -1.50 14.75 -42.14
N ALA A 54 -2.43 15.32 -41.36
CA ALA A 54 -2.25 15.48 -39.92
C ALA A 54 -2.04 14.12 -39.23
N ILE A 55 -2.85 13.10 -39.54
CA ILE A 55 -2.68 11.74 -38.98
C ILE A 55 -1.34 11.14 -39.40
N LYS A 56 -0.95 11.33 -40.66
CA LYS A 56 0.29 10.80 -41.21
C LYS A 56 1.54 11.42 -40.58
N ASP A 57 1.57 12.75 -40.43
CA ASP A 57 2.69 13.47 -39.80
C ASP A 57 2.72 13.29 -38.29
N PHE A 58 1.56 13.08 -37.65
CA PHE A 58 1.50 12.77 -36.22
C PHE A 58 2.25 11.48 -35.89
N GLY A 59 2.22 10.49 -36.80
CA GLY A 59 3.16 9.37 -36.79
C GLY A 59 2.50 8.00 -36.90
N ASN A 60 3.36 6.98 -37.02
CA ASN A 60 2.92 5.58 -37.07
C ASN A 60 2.39 5.14 -35.69
N LYS A 61 1.21 4.53 -35.70
CA LYS A 61 0.52 4.00 -34.52
C LYS A 61 1.43 3.12 -33.66
N ASP A 62 2.29 2.30 -34.24
CA ASP A 62 3.14 1.37 -33.48
C ASP A 62 4.32 2.05 -32.76
N PHE A 63 4.89 3.09 -33.36
CA PHE A 63 5.96 3.87 -32.76
C PHE A 63 5.44 4.78 -31.64
N LEU A 64 4.34 5.50 -31.90
CA LEU A 64 3.68 6.35 -30.91
C LEU A 64 3.21 5.54 -29.69
N LYS A 65 2.81 4.28 -29.87
CA LYS A 65 2.45 3.39 -28.75
C LYS A 65 3.61 3.18 -27.79
N GLU A 66 4.82 2.90 -28.29
CA GLU A 66 5.99 2.69 -27.42
C GLU A 66 6.42 4.00 -26.76
N GLU A 67 6.43 5.10 -27.52
CA GLU A 67 6.85 6.40 -27.04
C GLU A 67 5.89 6.98 -25.99
N LEU A 68 4.57 6.87 -26.19
CA LEU A 68 3.55 7.24 -25.19
C LEU A 68 3.64 6.37 -23.94
N LYS A 69 3.90 5.07 -24.09
CA LYS A 69 4.05 4.16 -22.95
C LYS A 69 5.26 4.57 -22.08
N ASP A 70 6.37 4.94 -22.71
CA ASP A 70 7.59 5.35 -22.01
C ASP A 70 7.52 6.78 -21.47
N ALA A 71 6.76 7.68 -22.10
CA ALA A 71 6.54 9.06 -21.64
C ALA A 71 5.55 9.14 -20.46
N VAL A 72 4.51 8.31 -20.46
CA VAL A 72 3.49 8.30 -19.38
C VAL A 72 3.99 7.58 -18.12
N HIS A 73 4.85 6.56 -18.26
CA HIS A 73 5.28 5.73 -17.12
C HIS A 73 6.57 6.09 -16.33
N PRO A 74 7.42 7.10 -16.62
CA PRO A 74 8.72 7.22 -15.95
C PRO A 74 8.58 7.58 -14.47
N LEU A 75 7.64 8.47 -14.13
CA LEU A 75 7.37 8.85 -12.74
C LEU A 75 6.70 7.70 -11.97
N THR A 76 5.71 7.03 -12.58
CA THR A 76 5.00 5.91 -11.93
C THR A 76 5.92 4.71 -11.68
N ARG A 77 6.89 4.46 -12.58
CA ARG A 77 7.91 3.42 -12.44
C ARG A 77 8.85 3.72 -11.27
N THR A 78 9.36 4.95 -11.19
CA THR A 78 10.24 5.37 -10.10
C THR A 78 9.53 5.30 -8.75
N ILE A 79 8.28 5.78 -8.67
CA ILE A 79 7.46 5.68 -7.45
C ILE A 79 7.28 4.22 -7.03
N LYS A 80 6.97 3.32 -7.97
CA LYS A 80 6.82 1.87 -7.66
C LYS A 80 8.11 1.26 -7.13
N ILE A 81 9.25 1.61 -7.71
CA ILE A 81 10.56 1.13 -7.22
C ILE A 81 10.79 1.62 -5.78
N LEU A 82 10.57 2.91 -5.51
CA LEU A 82 10.71 3.48 -4.17
C LEU A 82 9.76 2.83 -3.16
N VAL A 83 8.50 2.61 -3.54
CA VAL A 83 7.50 1.91 -2.72
C VAL A 83 7.98 0.50 -2.40
N ASN A 84 8.46 -0.26 -3.39
CA ASN A 84 8.96 -1.63 -3.16
C ASN A 84 10.20 -1.65 -2.25
N ILE A 85 11.13 -0.71 -2.41
CA ILE A 85 12.29 -0.57 -1.51
C ILE A 85 11.82 -0.27 -0.09
N SER A 86 10.92 0.70 0.08
CA SER A 86 10.37 1.03 1.40
C SER A 86 9.61 -0.15 2.01
N PHE A 87 8.93 -0.96 1.19
CA PHE A 87 8.21 -2.15 1.66
C PHE A 87 9.17 -3.23 2.14
N GLY A 88 10.27 -3.42 1.42
CA GLY A 88 11.37 -4.29 1.83
C GLY A 88 11.97 -3.86 3.16
N LEU A 89 12.28 -2.58 3.33
CA LEU A 89 12.81 -2.03 4.58
C LEU A 89 11.81 -2.19 5.74
N TYR A 90 10.55 -1.88 5.53
CA TYR A 90 9.48 -2.11 6.50
C TYR A 90 9.40 -3.59 6.90
N SER A 91 9.42 -4.50 5.92
CA SER A 91 9.36 -5.94 6.16
C SER A 91 10.56 -6.43 6.99
N LEU A 92 11.76 -5.89 6.74
CA LEU A 92 12.95 -6.20 7.55
C LEU A 92 12.79 -5.74 9.00
N VAL A 93 12.24 -4.54 9.23
CA VAL A 93 11.97 -4.04 10.60
C VAL A 93 10.96 -4.93 11.31
N VAL A 94 9.86 -5.30 10.64
CA VAL A 94 8.86 -6.23 11.19
C VAL A 94 9.50 -7.56 11.55
N ILE A 95 10.26 -8.16 10.64
CA ILE A 95 10.97 -9.42 10.87
C ILE A 95 11.91 -9.30 12.08
N GLN A 96 12.65 -8.19 12.21
CA GLN A 96 13.53 -7.97 13.36
C GLN A 96 12.74 -7.90 14.68
N ILE A 97 11.61 -7.20 14.70
CA ILE A 97 10.73 -7.13 15.88
C ILE A 97 10.23 -8.53 16.27
N LEU A 98 9.92 -9.38 15.30
CA LEU A 98 9.46 -10.76 15.54
C LEU A 98 10.58 -11.71 15.99
N ILE A 99 11.79 -11.56 15.44
CA ILE A 99 12.94 -12.43 15.73
C ILE A 99 13.59 -12.08 17.09
N ASN A 100 13.62 -10.81 17.47
CA ASN A 100 14.28 -10.35 18.71
C ASN A 100 13.82 -11.12 19.97
N PRO A 101 12.52 -11.32 20.22
CA PRO A 101 12.03 -12.15 21.33
C PRO A 101 12.52 -13.60 21.24
N ILE A 102 12.57 -14.18 20.03
CA ILE A 102 13.00 -15.56 19.78
C ILE A 102 14.47 -15.75 20.13
N ILE A 103 15.35 -14.87 19.63
CA ILE A 103 16.79 -14.93 19.94
C ILE A 103 17.03 -14.74 21.44
N ALA A 104 16.35 -13.79 22.06
CA ALA A 104 16.47 -13.53 23.48
C ALA A 104 16.06 -14.76 24.32
N ALA A 105 14.94 -15.41 23.97
CA ALA A 105 14.49 -16.63 24.63
C ALA A 105 15.52 -17.76 24.53
N ASN A 106 16.02 -18.04 23.32
CA ASN A 106 17.03 -19.09 23.10
C ASN A 106 18.37 -18.81 23.83
N THR A 107 18.77 -17.55 23.91
CA THR A 107 19.98 -17.14 24.65
C THR A 107 19.84 -17.32 26.15
N ILE A 108 18.65 -17.06 26.71
CA ILE A 108 18.37 -17.26 28.13
C ILE A 108 18.29 -18.76 28.44
N LEU A 109 17.58 -19.54 27.61
CA LEU A 109 17.46 -20.99 27.77
C LEU A 109 18.81 -21.72 27.70
N SER A 110 19.72 -21.31 26.82
CA SER A 110 21.06 -21.88 26.75
C SER A 110 21.93 -21.59 27.99
N LYS A 111 21.68 -20.48 28.69
CA LYS A 111 22.36 -20.13 29.95
C LYS A 111 21.77 -20.84 31.16
N ILE A 112 20.49 -21.21 31.10
CA ILE A 112 19.76 -21.90 32.16
C ILE A 112 19.62 -23.39 31.77
N LYS A 113 20.73 -24.12 31.72
CA LYS A 113 20.69 -25.58 31.53
C LYS A 113 19.94 -26.23 32.71
N GLY A 114 18.69 -26.63 32.49
CA GLY A 114 17.91 -27.43 33.45
C GLY A 114 16.48 -26.98 33.73
N ILE A 115 15.98 -25.90 33.10
CA ILE A 115 14.61 -25.42 33.31
C ILE A 115 13.81 -25.59 32.01
N ASP A 116 12.63 -26.19 32.15
CA ASP A 116 11.73 -26.57 31.05
C ASP A 116 11.31 -25.34 30.22
N PRO A 117 11.59 -25.29 28.90
CA PRO A 117 11.26 -24.15 28.05
C PRO A 117 9.75 -23.88 27.92
N THR A 118 8.92 -24.86 28.29
CA THR A 118 7.45 -24.73 28.33
C THR A 118 6.95 -23.70 29.37
N LEU A 119 7.76 -23.36 30.38
CA LEU A 119 7.41 -22.35 31.39
C LEU A 119 7.58 -20.89 30.91
N HIS A 120 8.24 -20.66 29.77
CA HIS A 120 8.64 -19.33 29.30
C HIS A 120 7.70 -18.70 28.25
N GLY A 121 6.64 -19.40 27.83
CA GLY A 121 5.62 -18.84 26.93
C GLY A 121 4.89 -17.61 27.47
N GLY A 122 5.15 -17.23 28.72
CA GLY A 122 4.59 -16.08 29.39
C GLY A 122 5.65 -15.14 29.97
N ARG A 123 6.45 -14.47 29.14
CA ARG A 123 7.19 -13.28 29.63
C ARG A 123 6.25 -12.21 30.21
N ARG A 124 4.99 -12.17 29.72
CA ARG A 124 3.89 -11.39 30.34
C ARG A 124 3.41 -12.00 31.67
N THR A 125 3.32 -13.33 31.78
CA THR A 125 2.82 -14.06 32.96
C THR A 125 3.75 -13.94 34.17
N ILE A 126 5.07 -14.05 33.97
CA ILE A 126 6.05 -14.00 35.07
C ILE A 126 6.20 -12.57 35.62
N THR A 127 6.04 -11.55 34.77
CA THR A 127 6.19 -10.14 35.19
C THR A 127 4.98 -9.61 35.98
N LEU A 128 3.79 -10.19 35.79
CA LEU A 128 2.54 -9.71 36.41
C LEU A 128 2.08 -10.55 37.62
N GLY A 129 2.82 -11.59 38.03
CA GLY A 129 2.50 -12.39 39.21
C GLY A 129 1.16 -13.15 39.14
N ILE A 130 0.60 -13.31 37.94
CA ILE A 130 -0.70 -13.97 37.72
C ILE A 130 -0.43 -15.42 37.34
N SER A 131 -0.86 -16.34 38.19
CA SER A 131 -0.85 -17.79 37.94
C SER A 131 -1.65 -18.14 36.66
N GLU A 132 -1.09 -19.06 35.86
CA GLU A 132 -1.73 -19.90 34.84
C GLU A 132 -2.74 -19.21 33.88
N TYR A 133 -2.25 -18.36 32.99
CA TYR A 133 -2.96 -18.13 31.73
C TYR A 133 -2.53 -19.18 30.70
N PRO A 134 -3.47 -19.84 29.99
CA PRO A 134 -3.11 -20.63 28.82
C PRO A 134 -2.34 -19.72 27.83
N PRO A 135 -1.43 -20.27 27.01
CA PRO A 135 -0.61 -19.49 26.09
C PRO A 135 -1.40 -18.86 24.93
N PHE A 136 -2.71 -18.74 25.06
CA PHE A 136 -3.63 -18.17 24.08
C PHE A 136 -4.80 -17.43 24.75
N ASN A 137 -5.16 -16.26 24.21
CA ASN A 137 -6.40 -15.55 24.44
C ASN A 137 -7.24 -15.57 23.15
N LEU A 138 -8.41 -16.20 23.21
CA LEU A 138 -9.38 -16.25 22.10
C LEU A 138 -10.64 -15.44 22.38
N VAL A 139 -10.72 -14.77 23.54
CA VAL A 139 -11.86 -13.94 23.92
C VAL A 139 -11.59 -12.52 23.44
N PRO A 140 -12.36 -12.02 22.44
CA PRO A 140 -12.16 -10.67 21.94
C PRO A 140 -12.36 -9.61 23.01
N PHE A 141 -11.55 -8.55 22.91
CA PHE A 141 -11.48 -7.37 23.76
C PHE A 141 -11.04 -7.62 25.20
N ARG A 142 -10.66 -8.85 25.57
CA ARG A 142 -10.27 -9.18 26.94
C ARG A 142 -8.98 -8.45 27.35
N THR A 143 -7.93 -8.61 26.56
CA THR A 143 -6.62 -7.99 26.84
C THR A 143 -6.70 -6.48 26.69
N ILE A 144 -7.44 -5.98 25.69
CA ILE A 144 -7.69 -4.54 25.53
C ILE A 144 -8.36 -3.96 26.77
N TYR A 145 -9.40 -4.63 27.27
CA TYR A 145 -10.10 -4.21 28.49
C TYR A 145 -9.17 -4.20 29.70
N ASP A 146 -8.36 -5.24 29.89
CA ASP A 146 -7.39 -5.30 30.98
C ASP A 146 -6.37 -4.14 30.91
N PHE A 147 -5.87 -3.82 29.71
CA PHE A 147 -4.99 -2.66 29.52
C PHE A 147 -5.65 -1.34 29.87
N ILE A 148 -6.90 -1.14 29.47
CA ILE A 148 -7.64 0.11 29.70
C ILE A 148 -8.03 0.27 31.17
N ILE A 149 -8.47 -0.78 31.85
CA ILE A 149 -8.97 -0.67 33.22
C ILE A 149 -7.84 -0.66 34.24
N ARG A 150 -6.78 -1.45 34.00
CA ARG A 150 -5.66 -1.58 34.94
C ARG A 150 -4.51 -0.62 34.63
N TYR A 151 -4.70 0.34 33.71
CA TYR A 151 -3.63 1.23 33.22
C TYR A 151 -2.87 1.95 34.36
N ASN A 152 -3.58 2.39 35.40
CA ASN A 152 -2.99 3.06 36.58
C ASN A 152 -2.13 2.14 37.46
N HIS A 153 -2.23 0.83 37.28
CA HIS A 153 -1.45 -0.18 37.98
C HIS A 153 -0.36 -0.80 37.09
N MET A 154 -0.17 -0.28 35.87
CA MET A 154 0.83 -0.74 34.92
C MET A 154 1.75 0.40 34.49
N ASN A 155 3.01 0.07 34.19
CA ASN A 155 3.91 1.04 33.58
C ASN A 155 3.35 1.50 32.23
N PHE A 156 3.45 2.81 31.96
CA PHE A 156 2.96 3.44 30.73
C PHE A 156 3.40 2.67 29.49
N ASP A 157 4.69 2.37 29.41
CA ASP A 157 5.30 1.66 28.28
C ASP A 157 4.59 0.33 27.98
N ILE A 158 4.23 -0.43 29.03
CA ILE A 158 3.65 -1.76 28.85
C ILE A 158 2.28 -1.65 28.18
N TRP A 159 1.34 -0.90 28.75
CA TRP A 159 -0.01 -0.86 28.18
C TRP A 159 -0.03 -0.04 26.87
N PHE A 160 0.78 1.01 26.75
CA PHE A 160 0.84 1.84 25.56
C PHE A 160 1.41 1.07 24.36
N TYR A 161 2.56 0.41 24.50
CA TYR A 161 3.15 -0.34 23.38
C TYR A 161 2.31 -1.54 22.98
N ASN A 162 1.61 -2.20 23.92
CA ASN A 162 0.74 -3.32 23.55
C ASN A 162 -0.55 -2.88 22.83
N LEU A 163 -1.16 -1.76 23.22
CA LEU A 163 -2.34 -1.24 22.53
C LEU A 163 -1.99 -0.56 21.19
N PHE A 164 -1.05 0.38 21.21
CA PHE A 164 -0.75 1.22 20.05
C PHE A 164 0.35 0.65 19.17
N GLY A 165 1.28 -0.15 19.70
CA GLY A 165 2.36 -0.74 18.92
C GLY A 165 1.85 -1.64 17.80
N ASN A 166 0.83 -2.47 18.08
CA ASN A 166 0.19 -3.32 17.07
C ASN A 166 -0.49 -2.50 15.96
N ILE A 167 -1.22 -1.43 16.33
CA ILE A 167 -1.83 -0.51 15.37
C ILE A 167 -0.75 0.15 14.49
N ILE A 168 0.30 0.72 15.11
CA ILE A 168 1.38 1.44 14.43
C ILE A 168 2.15 0.50 13.51
N LEU A 169 2.36 -0.75 13.91
CA LEU A 169 3.07 -1.76 13.10
C LEU A 169 2.35 -2.03 11.78
N PHE A 170 1.02 -2.17 11.81
CA PHE A 170 0.23 -2.50 10.60
C PHE A 170 -0.22 -1.30 9.78
N LEU A 171 -0.10 -0.08 10.31
CA LEU A 171 -0.47 1.14 9.60
C LEU A 171 0.33 1.32 8.28
N PRO A 172 1.67 1.18 8.25
CA PRO A 172 2.43 1.19 6.99
C PRO A 172 1.99 0.10 6.02
N LEU A 173 1.71 -1.12 6.49
CA LEU A 173 1.24 -2.20 5.63
C LEU A 173 -0.07 -1.83 4.91
N GLY A 174 -1.05 -1.31 5.66
CA GLY A 174 -2.33 -0.86 5.10
C GLY A 174 -2.19 0.28 4.08
N PHE A 175 -1.24 1.19 4.30
CA PHE A 175 -0.94 2.31 3.40
C PHE A 175 -0.26 1.84 2.10
N MET A 176 0.66 0.87 2.20
CA MET A 176 1.52 0.46 1.10
C MET A 176 0.90 -0.59 0.19
N LEU A 177 -0.01 -1.43 0.70
CA LEU A 177 -0.65 -2.48 -0.10
C LEU A 177 -1.34 -1.96 -1.39
N PRO A 178 -2.11 -0.86 -1.36
CA PRO A 178 -2.66 -0.26 -2.58
C PRO A 178 -1.62 0.36 -3.52
N LEU A 179 -0.46 0.78 -2.99
CA LEU A 179 0.64 1.37 -3.76
C LEU A 179 1.44 0.31 -4.55
N ILE A 180 1.58 -0.89 -3.97
CA ILE A 180 2.28 -2.02 -4.60
C ILE A 180 1.40 -2.67 -5.68
N SER A 181 0.07 -2.59 -5.54
CA SER A 181 -0.85 -3.15 -6.52
C SER A 181 -0.72 -2.45 -7.88
N GLY A 182 -0.69 -3.22 -8.97
CA GLY A 182 -0.26 -2.76 -10.30
C GLY A 182 -0.92 -1.48 -10.81
N LYS A 183 -2.20 -1.26 -10.46
CA LYS A 183 -2.91 0.02 -10.62
C LYS A 183 -2.95 0.73 -9.27
N LEU A 184 -2.28 1.88 -9.18
CA LEU A 184 -2.15 2.67 -7.97
C LEU A 184 -3.54 2.94 -7.37
N GLY A 185 -3.84 2.34 -6.21
CA GLY A 185 -5.07 2.62 -5.47
C GLY A 185 -6.34 1.85 -5.86
N ASP A 186 -6.26 0.88 -6.78
CA ASP A 186 -7.39 0.02 -7.14
C ASP A 186 -7.67 -1.09 -6.12
N MET A 187 -6.73 -1.35 -5.21
CA MET A 187 -6.95 -2.35 -4.17
C MET A 187 -8.12 -1.94 -3.27
N LYS A 188 -9.12 -2.81 -3.19
CA LYS A 188 -10.30 -2.63 -2.33
C LYS A 188 -9.92 -2.87 -0.87
N LEU A 189 -10.57 -2.15 0.06
CA LEU A 189 -10.39 -2.33 1.51
C LEU A 189 -10.50 -3.81 1.93
N ARG A 190 -11.46 -4.56 1.37
CA ARG A 190 -11.63 -6.01 1.66
C ARG A 190 -10.37 -6.83 1.36
N THR A 191 -9.61 -6.48 0.32
CA THR A 191 -8.35 -7.16 -0.01
C THR A 191 -7.26 -6.81 1.00
N VAL A 192 -7.14 -5.53 1.38
CA VAL A 192 -6.21 -5.07 2.41
C VAL A 192 -6.48 -5.76 3.75
N VAL A 193 -7.74 -5.81 4.18
CA VAL A 193 -8.18 -6.49 5.41
C VAL A 193 -7.85 -7.97 5.35
N LYS A 194 -8.11 -8.66 4.23
CA LYS A 194 -7.78 -10.09 4.08
C LYS A 194 -6.28 -10.37 4.21
N ILE A 195 -5.44 -9.60 3.50
CA ILE A 195 -3.99 -9.76 3.54
C ILE A 195 -3.46 -9.48 4.95
N SER A 196 -3.95 -8.40 5.58
CA SER A 196 -3.54 -8.01 6.92
C SER A 196 -4.00 -9.01 7.99
N ALA A 197 -5.22 -9.57 7.86
CA ALA A 197 -5.70 -10.63 8.73
C ALA A 197 -4.81 -11.88 8.64
N LEU A 198 -4.47 -12.30 7.43
CA LEU A 198 -3.62 -13.47 7.21
C LEU A 198 -2.20 -13.25 7.73
N ALA A 199 -1.64 -12.06 7.49
CA ALA A 199 -0.33 -11.67 8.00
C ALA A 199 -0.31 -11.65 9.53
N SER A 200 -1.29 -11.00 10.17
CA SER A 200 -1.39 -10.96 11.63
C SER A 200 -1.59 -12.34 12.23
N LEU A 201 -2.46 -13.17 11.66
CA LEU A 201 -2.66 -14.54 12.12
C LEU A 201 -1.38 -15.37 12.01
N THR A 202 -0.63 -15.19 10.91
CA THR A 202 0.66 -15.87 10.71
C THR A 202 1.67 -15.44 11.76
N ILE A 203 1.72 -14.14 12.10
CA ILE A 203 2.59 -13.61 13.16
C ILE A 203 2.26 -14.26 14.51
N GLU A 204 0.98 -14.27 14.91
CA GLU A 204 0.54 -14.88 16.18
C GLU A 204 0.87 -16.37 16.23
N ILE A 205 0.63 -17.11 15.14
CA ILE A 205 0.96 -18.54 15.05
C ILE A 205 2.48 -18.76 15.17
N LEU A 206 3.30 -17.95 14.49
CA LEU A 206 4.75 -18.08 14.55
C LEU A 206 5.28 -17.80 15.97
N GLN A 207 4.74 -16.79 16.66
CA GLN A 207 5.11 -16.48 18.03
C GLN A 207 4.68 -17.57 19.02
N LEU A 208 3.50 -18.15 18.82
CA LEU A 208 2.99 -19.29 19.59
C LEU A 208 3.88 -20.53 19.40
N VAL A 209 4.19 -20.90 18.16
CA VAL A 209 5.04 -22.06 17.83
C VAL A 209 6.49 -21.86 18.29
N ALA A 210 6.98 -20.62 18.29
CA ALA A 210 8.30 -20.29 18.80
C ALA A 210 8.34 -20.13 20.34
N PHE A 211 7.22 -20.32 21.04
CA PHE A 211 7.09 -20.21 22.51
C PHE A 211 7.58 -18.87 23.09
N VAL A 212 7.49 -17.80 22.31
CA VAL A 212 8.00 -16.46 22.70
C VAL A 212 6.92 -15.44 22.96
N GLY A 213 5.67 -15.78 22.65
CA GLY A 213 4.51 -14.92 22.83
C GLY A 213 3.26 -15.70 23.23
N ILE A 214 2.23 -14.96 23.61
CA ILE A 214 0.89 -15.46 23.86
C ILE A 214 0.10 -15.17 22.59
N PHE A 215 -0.58 -16.17 22.04
CA PHE A 215 -1.50 -15.94 20.93
C PHE A 215 -2.64 -15.05 21.41
N ASP A 216 -2.82 -13.85 20.88
CA ASP A 216 -3.87 -12.93 21.34
C ASP A 216 -4.76 -12.47 20.19
N VAL A 217 -6.05 -12.82 20.25
CA VAL A 217 -7.04 -12.35 19.27
C VAL A 217 -7.16 -10.83 19.23
N ASP A 218 -6.87 -10.15 20.35
CA ASP A 218 -6.90 -8.69 20.43
C ASP A 218 -5.76 -8.05 19.63
N ASP A 219 -4.60 -8.68 19.57
CA ASP A 219 -3.47 -8.21 18.77
C ASP A 219 -3.81 -8.27 17.27
N ILE A 220 -4.55 -9.30 16.83
CA ILE A 220 -5.10 -9.38 15.47
C ILE A 220 -6.09 -8.23 15.19
N ILE A 221 -6.98 -7.94 16.15
CA ILE A 221 -7.96 -6.86 16.01
C ILE A 221 -7.25 -5.49 15.88
N LEU A 222 -6.23 -5.25 16.71
CA LEU A 222 -5.44 -4.01 16.70
C LEU A 222 -4.63 -3.87 15.39
N ASN A 223 -4.02 -4.95 14.92
CA ASN A 223 -3.32 -4.99 13.64
C ASN A 223 -4.25 -4.70 12.47
N LEU A 224 -5.47 -5.27 12.48
CA LEU A 224 -6.49 -4.97 11.48
C LEU A 224 -6.93 -3.51 11.53
N LEU A 225 -7.10 -2.93 12.72
CA LEU A 225 -7.40 -1.52 12.87
C LEU A 225 -6.29 -0.65 12.27
N GLY A 226 -5.03 -0.96 12.55
CA GLY A 226 -3.87 -0.29 11.94
C GLY A 226 -3.90 -0.31 10.42
N ALA A 227 -4.13 -1.50 9.83
CA ALA A 227 -4.21 -1.64 8.38
C ALA A 227 -5.37 -0.86 7.75
N VAL A 228 -6.53 -0.82 8.40
CA VAL A 228 -7.68 -0.02 7.94
C VAL A 228 -7.36 1.47 7.98
N LEU A 229 -6.74 1.96 9.07
CA LEU A 229 -6.32 3.35 9.19
C LEU A 229 -5.30 3.72 8.10
N GLY A 230 -4.28 2.87 7.89
CA GLY A 230 -3.29 3.05 6.83
C GLY A 230 -3.91 3.12 5.44
N TYR A 231 -4.91 2.29 5.15
CA TYR A 231 -5.65 2.33 3.88
C TYR A 231 -6.36 3.66 3.64
N TYR A 232 -7.04 4.18 4.67
CA TYR A 232 -7.73 5.47 4.56
C TYR A 232 -6.75 6.63 4.46
N MET A 233 -5.61 6.58 5.15
CA MET A 233 -4.52 7.54 4.95
C MET A 233 -4.03 7.56 3.50
N PHE A 234 -3.87 6.38 2.88
CA PHE A 234 -3.54 6.29 1.46
C PHE A 234 -4.62 6.94 0.59
N LYS A 235 -5.91 6.66 0.82
CA LYS A 235 -7.01 7.26 0.04
C LYS A 235 -7.05 8.78 0.18
N LEU A 236 -6.80 9.32 1.38
CA LEU A 236 -6.71 10.76 1.61
C LEU A 236 -5.52 11.38 0.89
N ALA A 237 -4.34 10.77 0.99
CA ALA A 237 -3.15 11.23 0.29
C ALA A 237 -3.33 11.22 -1.24
N ALA A 238 -3.89 10.14 -1.79
CA ALA A 238 -4.18 10.03 -3.22
C ALA A 238 -5.18 11.09 -3.69
N LYS A 239 -6.24 11.36 -2.90
CA LYS A 239 -7.19 12.43 -3.20
C LYS A 239 -6.52 13.82 -3.19
N GLY A 240 -5.67 14.08 -2.20
CA GLY A 240 -4.93 15.34 -2.09
C GLY A 240 -4.00 15.59 -3.28
N VAL A 241 -3.30 14.55 -3.74
CA VAL A 241 -2.44 14.64 -4.94
C VAL A 241 -3.27 14.98 -6.18
N ASN A 242 -4.44 14.39 -6.36
CA ASN A 242 -5.30 14.69 -7.52
C ASN A 242 -5.81 16.14 -7.50
N VAL A 243 -6.20 16.66 -6.32
CA VAL A 243 -6.62 18.06 -6.18
C VAL A 243 -5.47 19.02 -6.52
N LEU A 244 -4.25 18.74 -6.05
CA LEU A 244 -3.09 19.56 -6.38
C LEU A 244 -2.79 19.52 -7.88
N LYS A 245 -2.82 18.34 -8.51
CA LYS A 245 -2.63 18.21 -9.97
C LYS A 245 -3.64 19.06 -10.75
N GLN A 246 -4.91 19.06 -10.36
CA GLN A 246 -5.95 19.88 -11.00
C GLN A 246 -5.65 21.38 -10.84
N SER A 247 -5.28 21.83 -9.63
CA SER A 247 -4.95 23.24 -9.37
C SER A 247 -3.72 23.72 -10.17
N PHE A 248 -2.69 22.88 -10.34
CA PHE A 248 -1.54 23.21 -11.19
C PHE A 248 -1.93 23.30 -12.67
N LYS A 249 -2.84 22.43 -13.15
CA LYS A 249 -3.34 22.46 -14.53
C LYS A 249 -4.11 23.74 -14.83
N GLU A 250 -4.97 24.19 -13.90
CA GLU A 250 -5.74 25.43 -14.02
C GLU A 250 -4.88 26.71 -14.00
N THR A 251 -3.72 26.68 -13.33
CA THR A 251 -2.81 27.85 -13.25
C THR A 251 -1.84 27.93 -14.45
N SER A 252 -1.72 26.85 -15.23
CA SER A 252 -0.80 26.75 -16.37
C SER A 252 -1.47 27.03 -17.73
N ILE A 253 -2.75 27.42 -17.72
CA ILE A 253 -3.55 27.86 -18.88
C ILE A 253 -3.78 29.36 -18.77
#